data_AF-A0A174YU32-F1
#
_entry.id   AF-A0A174YU32-F1
#
_cell.length_a   1.000
_cell.length_b   1.000
_cell.length_c   1.000
_cell.angle_alpha   90.00
_cell.angle_beta   90.00
_cell.angle_gamma   90.00
#
_symmetry.space_group_name_H-M   'P 1'
#
loop_
_entity.id
_entity.type
_entity.pdbx_description
1 polymer ?
#
loop_
_entity_poly.entity_id
_entity_poly.type
_entity_poly.pdbx_seq_one_letter_code
_entity_poly.pdbx_strand_id
1 'polypeptide(L)'
;MLFKKKTLDEKMEKYVKHHDWYAIQEVITGSKEEKIAAAKALGASDDQTSVDLLLRFIDDADDDVVFAACESLRKVGSEHDTADLLARMQKIPEDRQTIREEIGKTVQELHHRP
;
A
#
# COMPACT_ATOMS: atom_id res chain seq x y z
N MET A 1 -23.38 -23.46 16.06
CA MET A 1 -23.28 -22.20 15.30
C MET A 1 -21.81 -21.82 15.22
N LEU A 2 -21.18 -21.97 14.06
CA LEU A 2 -19.76 -21.69 13.86
C LEU A 2 -19.65 -20.21 13.46
N PHE A 3 -19.33 -19.33 14.40
CA PHE A 3 -18.91 -17.97 14.03
C PHE A 3 -17.64 -18.12 13.21
N LYS A 4 -17.72 -17.96 11.89
CA LYS A 4 -16.52 -17.80 11.05
C LYS A 4 -15.80 -16.57 11.62
N LYS A 5 -14.66 -16.77 12.27
CA LYS A 5 -13.76 -15.66 12.61
C LYS A 5 -13.51 -14.93 11.31
N LYS A 6 -13.85 -13.65 11.25
CA LYS A 6 -13.54 -12.83 10.07
C LYS A 6 -12.04 -12.85 9.88
N THR A 7 -11.60 -13.12 8.66
CA THR A 7 -10.18 -13.07 8.35
C THR A 7 -9.71 -11.62 8.45
N LEU A 8 -8.39 -11.44 8.62
CA LEU A 8 -7.79 -10.12 8.65
C LEU A 8 -8.12 -9.34 7.36
N ASP A 9 -8.11 -10.02 6.22
CA ASP A 9 -8.46 -9.45 4.91
C ASP A 9 -9.90 -8.93 4.88
N GLU A 10 -10.88 -9.72 5.35
CA GLU A 10 -12.29 -9.30 5.42
C GLU A 10 -12.48 -8.08 6.35
N LYS A 11 -11.67 -7.99 7.41
CA LYS A 11 -11.67 -6.84 8.31
C LYS A 11 -11.14 -5.59 7.61
N MET A 12 -10.01 -5.69 6.91
CA MET A 12 -9.41 -4.56 6.18
C MET A 12 -10.30 -4.08 5.04
N GLU A 13 -10.85 -5.01 4.24
CA GLU A 13 -11.82 -4.66 3.20
C GLU A 13 -13.04 -3.93 3.77
N LYS A 14 -13.52 -4.35 4.95
CA LYS A 14 -14.64 -3.68 5.61
C LYS A 14 -14.28 -2.23 5.97
N TYR A 15 -13.10 -2.00 6.54
CA TYR A 15 -12.67 -0.64 6.86
C TYR A 15 -12.57 0.24 5.63
N VAL A 16 -11.97 -0.27 4.55
CA VAL A 16 -11.88 0.46 3.27
C VAL A 16 -13.27 0.76 2.69
N LYS A 17 -14.16 -0.23 2.63
CA LYS A 17 -15.54 -0.07 2.11
C LYS A 17 -16.38 0.93 2.92
N HIS A 18 -16.10 1.09 4.22
CA HIS A 18 -16.79 2.04 5.07
C HIS A 18 -16.03 3.37 5.26
N HIS A 19 -14.93 3.58 4.56
CA HIS A 19 -14.05 4.76 4.72
C HIS A 19 -13.57 4.95 6.17
N ASP A 20 -13.35 3.85 6.89
CA ASP A 20 -12.84 3.84 8.27
C ASP A 20 -11.31 3.98 8.27
N TRP A 21 -10.85 5.14 7.77
CA TRP A 21 -9.43 5.42 7.58
C TRP A 21 -8.65 5.50 8.87
N TYR A 22 -9.32 5.88 9.96
CA TYR A 22 -8.73 5.88 11.29
C TYR A 22 -8.34 4.45 11.70
N ALA A 23 -9.22 3.47 11.50
CA ALA A 23 -8.91 2.07 11.79
C ALA A 23 -7.77 1.53 10.90
N ILE A 24 -7.69 1.94 9.63
CA ILE A 24 -6.55 1.58 8.76
C ILE A 24 -5.25 2.27 9.23
N GLN A 25 -5.31 3.50 9.72
CA GLN A 25 -4.14 4.19 10.24
C GLN A 25 -3.55 3.53 11.48
N GLU A 26 -4.38 2.98 12.37
CA GLU A 26 -3.89 2.19 13.52
C GLU A 26 -3.08 0.97 13.04
N VAL A 27 -3.48 0.35 11.94
CA VAL A 27 -2.80 -0.81 11.33
C VAL A 27 -1.41 -0.47 10.78
N ILE A 28 -1.13 0.80 10.47
CA ILE A 28 0.22 1.25 10.06
C ILE A 28 1.26 0.98 11.17
N THR A 29 0.82 0.90 12.42
CA THR A 29 1.67 0.54 13.57
C THR A 29 1.54 -0.92 14.02
N GLY A 30 0.71 -1.71 13.32
CA GLY A 30 0.40 -3.10 13.63
C GLY A 30 1.43 -4.10 13.12
N SER A 31 1.03 -5.39 13.09
CA SER A 31 1.91 -6.46 12.59
C SER A 31 2.14 -6.36 11.09
N LYS A 32 3.21 -7.01 10.61
CA LYS A 32 3.51 -7.15 9.18
C LYS A 32 2.29 -7.68 8.40
N GLU A 33 1.63 -8.70 8.93
CA GLU A 33 0.45 -9.32 8.31
C GLU A 33 -0.70 -8.32 8.22
N GLU A 34 -0.94 -7.53 9.26
CA GLU A 34 -1.99 -6.50 9.27
C GLU A 34 -1.71 -5.42 8.23
N LYS A 35 -0.45 -4.97 8.12
CA LYS A 35 -0.04 -3.99 7.10
C LYS A 35 -0.19 -4.51 5.68
N ILE A 36 0.21 -5.76 5.42
CA ILE A 36 0.04 -6.39 4.10
C ILE A 36 -1.44 -6.52 3.75
N ALA A 37 -2.29 -6.95 4.70
CA ALA A 37 -3.72 -7.04 4.49
C ALA A 37 -4.34 -5.66 4.22
N ALA A 38 -3.92 -4.62 4.95
CA ALA A 38 -4.37 -3.25 4.74
C ALA A 38 -3.95 -2.74 3.35
N ALA A 39 -2.68 -2.90 2.96
CA ALA A 39 -2.20 -2.52 1.63
C ALA A 39 -2.98 -3.21 0.51
N LYS A 40 -3.26 -4.51 0.63
CA LYS A 40 -4.08 -5.25 -0.35
C LYS A 40 -5.51 -4.71 -0.43
N ALA A 41 -6.15 -4.44 0.72
CA ALA A 41 -7.51 -3.93 0.77
C ALA A 41 -7.62 -2.52 0.16
N LEU A 42 -6.64 -1.64 0.43
CA LEU A 42 -6.57 -0.30 -0.16
C LEU A 42 -6.41 -0.36 -1.68
N GLY A 43 -5.61 -1.31 -2.19
CA GLY A 43 -5.46 -1.57 -3.63
C GLY A 43 -6.71 -2.12 -4.33
N ALA A 44 -7.81 -2.35 -3.60
CA ALA A 44 -9.11 -2.70 -4.15
C ALA A 44 -10.10 -1.50 -4.15
N SER A 45 -9.65 -0.31 -3.75
CA SER A 45 -10.44 0.92 -3.67
C SER A 45 -9.79 2.03 -4.49
N ASP A 46 -10.57 2.64 -5.37
CA ASP A 46 -10.16 3.76 -6.23
C ASP A 46 -10.28 5.13 -5.53
N ASP A 47 -10.16 5.14 -4.19
CA ASP A 47 -10.23 6.35 -3.37
C ASP A 47 -8.83 6.96 -3.26
N GLN A 48 -8.70 8.27 -3.47
CA GLN A 48 -7.43 8.98 -3.31
C GLN A 48 -6.84 8.79 -1.90
N THR A 49 -7.68 8.67 -0.86
CA THR A 49 -7.26 8.37 0.51
C THR A 49 -6.59 6.99 0.59
N SER A 50 -7.06 6.02 -0.19
CA SER A 50 -6.43 4.70 -0.29
C SER A 50 -5.03 4.81 -0.87
N VAL A 51 -4.86 5.61 -1.93
CA VAL A 51 -3.56 5.90 -2.54
C VAL A 51 -2.61 6.59 -1.56
N ASP A 52 -3.09 7.60 -0.83
CA ASP A 52 -2.29 8.33 0.17
C ASP A 52 -1.80 7.40 1.30
N LEU A 53 -2.66 6.49 1.76
CA LEU A 53 -2.29 5.49 2.77
C LEU A 53 -1.32 4.44 2.22
N LEU A 54 -1.49 4.02 0.97
CA LEU A 54 -0.54 3.15 0.29
C LEU A 54 0.85 3.78 0.16
N LEU A 55 0.91 5.07 -0.18
CA LEU A 55 2.18 5.80 -0.24
C LEU A 55 2.90 5.77 1.12
N ARG A 56 2.17 5.81 2.25
CA ARG A 56 2.79 5.69 3.59
C ARG A 56 3.44 4.34 3.83
N PHE A 57 2.90 3.26 3.28
CA PHE A 57 3.50 1.92 3.39
C PHE A 57 4.81 1.76 2.60
N ILE A 58 5.10 2.65 1.65
CA ILE A 58 6.38 2.66 0.92
C ILE A 58 7.56 3.02 1.84
N ASP A 59 7.31 3.77 2.91
CA ASP A 59 8.36 4.12 3.89
C ASP A 59 8.56 3.03 4.96
N ASP A 60 7.91 1.85 4.83
CA ASP A 60 8.00 0.81 5.84
C ASP A 60 9.38 0.14 5.88
N ALA A 61 9.74 -0.35 7.07
CA ALA A 61 10.98 -1.05 7.31
C ALA A 61 10.94 -2.48 6.75
N ASP A 62 9.75 -3.09 6.68
CA ASP A 62 9.60 -4.45 6.15
C ASP A 62 9.42 -4.42 4.62
N ASP A 63 10.32 -5.12 3.92
CA ASP A 63 10.32 -5.19 2.45
C ASP A 63 8.99 -5.74 1.90
N ASP A 64 8.37 -6.75 2.53
CA ASP A 64 7.14 -7.37 2.03
C ASP A 64 5.94 -6.41 2.12
N VAL A 65 5.96 -5.50 3.09
CA VAL A 65 4.95 -4.42 3.21
C VAL A 65 5.10 -3.45 2.04
N VAL A 66 6.33 -3.05 1.72
CA VAL A 66 6.62 -2.15 0.59
C VAL A 66 6.24 -2.80 -0.74
N PHE A 67 6.54 -4.10 -0.93
CA PHE A 67 6.10 -4.85 -2.10
C PHE A 67 4.58 -4.86 -2.25
N ALA A 68 3.85 -5.19 -1.18
CA ALA A 68 2.39 -5.19 -1.19
C ALA A 68 1.81 -3.79 -1.52
N ALA A 69 2.44 -2.74 -1.00
CA ALA A 69 2.05 -1.36 -1.30
C ALA A 69 2.29 -1.00 -2.77
N CYS A 70 3.45 -1.34 -3.33
CA CYS A 70 3.77 -1.17 -4.75
C CYS A 70 2.78 -1.91 -5.65
N GLU A 71 2.49 -3.19 -5.37
CA GLU A 71 1.51 -3.98 -6.12
C GLU A 71 0.12 -3.35 -6.10
N SER A 72 -0.30 -2.82 -4.95
CA SER A 72 -1.58 -2.13 -4.83
C SER A 72 -1.59 -0.78 -5.55
N LEU A 73 -0.52 0.02 -5.45
CA LEU A 73 -0.39 1.28 -6.17
C LEU A 73 -0.42 1.07 -7.68
N ARG A 74 0.20 0.02 -8.21
CA ARG A 74 0.06 -0.33 -9.65
C ARG A 74 -1.37 -0.61 -10.08
N LYS A 75 -2.29 -0.90 -9.15
CA LYS A 75 -3.71 -1.16 -9.46
C LYS A 75 -4.55 0.11 -9.40
N VAL A 76 -4.39 0.92 -8.36
CA VAL A 76 -5.27 2.10 -8.08
C VAL A 76 -4.58 3.45 -8.24
N GLY A 77 -3.26 3.49 -8.28
CA GLY A 77 -2.49 4.71 -8.46
C GLY A 77 -2.54 5.24 -9.90
N SER A 78 -2.12 6.50 -10.03
CA SER A 78 -2.13 7.28 -11.26
C SER A 78 -0.75 7.88 -11.55
N GLU A 79 -0.60 8.50 -12.73
CA GLU A 79 0.63 9.23 -13.06
C GLU A 79 0.95 10.36 -12.07
N HIS A 80 -0.06 10.92 -11.39
CA HIS A 80 0.12 12.01 -10.41
C HIS A 80 0.91 11.56 -9.18
N ASP A 81 0.88 10.28 -8.85
CA ASP A 81 1.56 9.71 -7.67
C ASP A 81 3.05 9.41 -7.93
N THR A 82 3.49 9.50 -9.19
CA THR A 82 4.86 9.14 -9.61
C THR A 82 5.92 10.03 -8.97
N ALA A 83 5.64 11.33 -8.81
CA ALA A 83 6.56 12.28 -8.19
C ALA A 83 6.81 11.92 -6.71
N ASP A 84 5.75 11.56 -5.98
CA ASP A 84 5.83 11.18 -4.57
C ASP A 84 6.58 9.85 -4.39
N LEU A 85 6.33 8.88 -5.27
CA LEU A 85 7.06 7.61 -5.28
C LEU A 85 8.55 7.80 -5.54
N LEU A 86 8.93 8.64 -6.51
CA LEU A 86 10.33 8.97 -6.78
C LEU A 86 10.99 9.67 -5.59
N ALA A 87 10.30 10.62 -4.95
CA ALA A 87 10.80 11.31 -3.77
C ALA A 87 11.02 10.35 -2.59
N ARG A 88 10.14 9.36 -2.41
CA ARG A 88 10.30 8.30 -1.39
C ARG A 88 11.44 7.36 -1.73
N MET A 89 11.55 6.91 -2.99
CA MET A 89 12.64 6.06 -3.46
C MET A 89 14.03 6.68 -3.21
N GLN A 90 14.16 8.01 -3.31
CA GLN A 90 15.43 8.71 -3.03
C GLN A 90 15.82 8.71 -1.55
N LYS A 91 14.86 8.54 -0.64
CA LYS A 91 15.11 8.45 0.81
C LYS A 91 15.46 7.03 1.26
N ILE A 92 15.22 6.04 0.41
CA ILE A 92 15.50 4.64 0.72
C ILE A 92 17.02 4.40 0.66
N PRO A 93 17.59 3.77 1.70
CA PRO A 93 19.00 3.41 1.74
C PRO A 93 19.47 2.66 0.47
N GLU A 94 20.70 2.92 0.03
CA GLU A 94 21.24 2.34 -1.21
C GLU A 94 21.37 0.82 -1.15
N ASP A 95 21.53 0.24 0.04
CA ASP A 95 21.60 -1.20 0.28
C ASP A 95 20.26 -1.92 0.09
N ARG A 96 19.12 -1.20 0.14
CA ARG A 96 17.78 -1.71 -0.22
C ARG A 96 17.52 -1.60 -1.73
N GLN A 97 18.45 -2.09 -2.55
CA GLN A 97 18.37 -1.99 -4.01
C GLN A 97 17.09 -2.61 -4.57
N THR A 98 16.66 -3.76 -4.03
CA THR A 98 15.44 -4.46 -4.47
C THR A 98 14.19 -3.59 -4.34
N ILE A 99 14.07 -2.83 -3.25
CA ILE A 99 12.94 -1.93 -3.02
C ILE A 99 12.99 -0.74 -3.98
N ARG A 100 14.18 -0.17 -4.22
CA ARG A 100 14.35 0.94 -5.17
C ARG A 100 13.95 0.51 -6.58
N GLU A 101 14.33 -0.68 -7.00
CA GLU A 101 13.92 -1.25 -8.29
C GLU A 101 12.40 -1.47 -8.36
N GLU A 102 11.81 -1.95 -7.27
CA GLU A 102 10.37 -2.18 -7.19
C GLU A 102 9.56 -0.89 -7.33
N ILE A 103 9.97 0.18 -6.63
CA ILE A 103 9.34 1.50 -6.76
C ILE A 103 9.56 2.06 -8.16
N GLY A 104 10.76 1.90 -8.72
CA GLY A 104 11.05 2.31 -10.10
C GLY A 104 10.13 1.65 -11.13
N LYS A 105 9.86 0.34 -10.99
CA LYS A 105 8.88 -0.37 -11.83
C LYS A 105 7.47 0.16 -11.63
N THR A 106 7.05 0.40 -10.39
CA THR A 106 5.73 0.98 -10.09
C THR A 106 5.58 2.34 -10.77
N VAL A 107 6.57 3.22 -10.65
CA VAL A 107 6.57 4.53 -11.33
C VAL A 107 6.44 4.38 -12.84
N GLN A 108 7.20 3.47 -13.45
CA GLN A 108 7.10 3.21 -14.88
C GLN A 108 5.69 2.76 -15.27
N GLU A 109 5.11 1.79 -14.57
CA GLU A 109 3.76 1.30 -14.88
C GLU A 109 2.70 2.39 -14.74
N LEU A 110 2.79 3.24 -13.71
CA LEU A 110 1.87 4.35 -13.50
C LEU A 110 2.01 5.43 -14.59
N HIS A 111 3.21 5.67 -15.09
CA HIS A 111 3.45 6.66 -16.15
C HIS A 111 2.91 6.21 -17.52
N HIS A 112 2.76 4.91 -17.75
CA HIS A 112 2.20 4.35 -18.99
C HIS A 112 0.69 4.10 -18.91
N ARG A 113 0.04 4.46 -17.80
CA ARG A 113 -1.41 4.37 -17.69
C ARG A 113 -2.07 5.54 -18.44
N PRO A 114 -3.03 5.26 -19.36
CA PRO A 114 -3.72 6.28 -20.15
C PRO A 114 -4.76 7.05 -19.36
#